data_AF-A0A7X3GL00-F1
#
_entry.id   AF-A0A7X3GL00-F1
#
_cell.length_a   1.000
_cell.length_b   1.000
_cell.length_c   1.000
_cell.angle_alpha   90.00
_cell.angle_beta   90.00
_cell.angle_gamma   90.00
#
_symmetry.space_group_name_H-M   'P 1'
#
loop_
_entity.id
_entity.type
_entity.pdbx_description
1 polymer ?
#
loop_
_entity_poly.entity_id
_entity_poly.type
_entity_poly.pdbx_seq_one_letter_code
_entity_poly.pdbx_strand_id
1 'polypeptide(L)' 'MANDYFDEEDRSIYKVIVNHEEQYSIWPASRENALGWNDAGKVGTKAECLAYIEEVWIDMRPLSLRKKMEEFNNS' A
#
# COMPACT_ATOMS: atom_id res chain seq x y z
N MET A 1 -19.52 -21.67 -20.01
CA MET A 1 -18.54 -22.15 -19.03
C MET A 1 -17.53 -21.04 -18.85
N ALA A 2 -17.64 -20.27 -17.78
CA ALA A 2 -16.72 -19.18 -17.48
C ALA A 2 -16.28 -19.39 -16.03
N ASN A 3 -15.04 -19.86 -15.86
CA ASN A 3 -14.20 -19.73 -14.68
C ASN A 3 -13.10 -20.79 -14.80
N ASP A 4 -11.90 -20.40 -15.25
CA ASP A 4 -10.67 -21.05 -14.78
C ASP A 4 -9.36 -20.30 -15.14
N TYR A 5 -9.39 -18.98 -15.31
CA TYR A 5 -8.19 -18.21 -15.74
C TYR A 5 -7.68 -17.19 -14.71
N PHE A 6 -8.06 -17.29 -13.43
CA PHE A 6 -7.72 -16.30 -12.40
C PHE A 6 -7.11 -16.87 -11.11
N ASP A 7 -6.46 -18.03 -11.14
CA ASP A 7 -5.79 -18.57 -9.95
C ASP A 7 -4.46 -19.25 -10.28
N GLU A 8 -3.63 -18.63 -11.13
CA GLU A 8 -2.20 -18.79 -10.89
C GLU A 8 -1.91 -17.99 -9.62
N GLU A 9 -1.93 -18.67 -8.47
CA GLU A 9 -1.44 -18.13 -7.20
C GLU A 9 -0.04 -17.57 -7.45
N ASP A 10 0.06 -16.25 -7.53
CA ASP A 10 1.32 -15.55 -7.70
C ASP A 10 2.18 -15.85 -6.46
N ARG A 11 3.10 -16.82 -6.59
CA ARG A 11 4.02 -17.26 -5.54
C ARG A 11 5.13 -16.24 -5.27
N SER A 12 5.10 -15.07 -5.92
CA SER A 12 6.10 -14.03 -5.69
C SER A 12 5.91 -13.42 -4.30
N ILE A 13 7.04 -13.04 -3.70
CA ILE A 13 7.04 -12.32 -2.43
C ILE A 13 7.07 -10.82 -2.71
N TYR A 14 6.14 -10.12 -2.07
CA TYR A 14 6.00 -8.68 -2.10
C TYR A 14 6.27 -8.11 -0.72
N LYS A 15 6.55 -6.81 -0.70
CA LYS A 15 6.60 -5.98 0.50
C LYS A 15 5.66 -4.81 0.34
N VAL A 16 5.09 -4.35 1.44
CA VAL A 16 4.26 -3.15 1.46
C VAL A 16 5.18 -1.94 1.61
N ILE A 17 4.98 -0.95 0.75
CA ILE A 17 5.71 0.31 0.76
C ILE A 17 4.74 1.48 0.92
N VAL A 18 5.23 2.57 1.50
CA VAL A 18 4.49 3.80 1.76
C VAL A 18 5.28 5.02 1.30
N ASN A 19 4.59 6.00 0.72
CA ASN A 19 5.20 7.27 0.30
C ASN A 19 4.94 8.40 1.32
N HIS A 20 5.49 9.58 1.05
CA HIS A 20 5.34 10.77 1.90
C HIS A 20 3.92 11.34 2.01
N GLU A 21 2.99 10.92 1.13
CA GLU A 21 1.57 11.27 1.20
C GLU A 21 0.73 10.22 1.93
N GLU A 22 1.37 9.23 2.57
CA GLU A 22 0.74 8.09 3.25
C GLU A 22 -0.10 7.20 2.32
N GLN A 23 0.34 7.08 1.07
CA GLN A 23 -0.25 6.14 0.11
C GLN A 23 0.50 4.82 0.15
N TYR A 24 -0.25 3.72 0.20
CA TYR A 24 0.31 2.37 0.30
C TYR A 24 0.30 1.67 -1.06
N SER A 25 1.30 0.82 -1.29
CA SER A 25 1.38 -0.05 -2.45
C SER A 25 2.16 -1.32 -2.14
N ILE A 26 2.06 -2.33 -3.01
CA ILE A 26 2.91 -3.52 -2.96
C ILE A 26 4.07 -3.38 -3.95
N TRP A 27 5.23 -3.91 -3.58
CA TRP A 27 6.45 -3.87 -4.39
C TRP A 27 7.16 -5.23 -4.32
N PRO A 28 7.83 -5.69 -5.39
CA PRO A 28 8.60 -6.94 -5.33
C PRO A 28 9.64 -6.89 -4.21
N ALA A 29 9.65 -7.87 -3.31
CA ALA A 29 10.56 -7.88 -2.15
C ALA A 29 12.03 -8.01 -2.54
N SER A 30 12.31 -8.55 -3.73
CA SER A 30 13.66 -8.68 -4.30
C SER A 30 14.24 -7.38 -4.87
N ARG A 31 13.45 -6.29 -4.92
CA ARG A 31 13.87 -5.00 -5.47
C ARG A 31 14.04 -3.95 -4.38
N GLU A 32 15.02 -3.08 -4.57
CA GLU A 32 15.13 -1.84 -3.81
C GLU A 32 13.90 -0.95 -4.03
N ASN A 33 13.62 -0.09 -3.07
CA ASN A 33 12.51 0.86 -3.18
C ASN A 33 12.85 1.96 -4.18
N ALA A 34 11.84 2.37 -4.94
CA ALA A 34 11.93 3.60 -5.71
C ALA A 34 12.12 4.80 -4.77
N LEU A 35 12.77 5.86 -5.27
CA LEU A 35 12.97 7.09 -4.51
C LEU A 35 11.64 7.64 -3.99
N GLY A 36 11.61 8.03 -2.71
CA GLY A 36 10.41 8.58 -2.07
C GLY A 36 9.44 7.53 -1.49
N TRP A 37 9.78 6.24 -1.58
CA TRP A 37 9.06 5.14 -0.96
C TRP A 37 9.87 4.47 0.15
N ASN A 38 9.20 4.08 1.24
CA ASN A 38 9.80 3.41 2.39
C ASN A 38 9.05 2.10 2.68
N ASP A 39 9.71 1.15 3.35
CA ASP A 39 9.06 -0.11 3.75
C ASP A 39 8.05 0.16 4.88
N ALA A 40 6.83 -0.39 4.73
CA ALA A 40 5.74 -0.23 5.70
C ALA A 40 5.66 -1.39 6.71
N GLY A 41 6.66 -2.28 6.73
CA GLY A 41 6.82 -3.35 7.74
C GLY A 41 6.16 -4.69 7.42
N LYS A 42 5.40 -4.82 6.32
CA LYS A 42 4.79 -6.09 5.88
C LYS A 42 5.50 -6.66 4.65
N VAL A 43 5.81 -7.97 4.69
CA VAL A 43 6.35 -8.77 3.59
C VAL A 43 5.58 -10.09 3.54
N GLY A 44 5.24 -10.58 2.35
CA GLY A 44 4.51 -11.84 2.18
C GLY A 44 4.01 -12.03 0.75
N THR A 45 3.03 -12.92 0.59
CA THR A 45 2.31 -13.08 -0.67
C THR A 45 1.57 -11.81 -1.05
N LYS A 46 1.14 -11.73 -2.31
CA LYS A 46 0.28 -10.62 -2.79
C LYS A 46 -0.96 -10.46 -1.92
N ALA A 47 -1.64 -11.56 -1.60
CA ALA A 47 -2.87 -11.55 -0.79
C ALA A 47 -2.63 -11.02 0.63
N GLU A 48 -1.58 -11.49 1.30
CA GLU A 48 -1.23 -11.02 2.66
C GLU A 48 -0.83 -9.54 2.68
N CYS A 49 -0.14 -9.06 1.65
CA CYS A 49 0.23 -7.65 1.54
C CYS A 49 -0.99 -6.76 1.29
N LEU A 50 -1.91 -7.18 0.42
CA LEU A 50 -3.14 -6.43 0.15
C LEU A 50 -4.07 -6.39 1.37
N ALA A 51 -4.24 -7.51 2.07
CA ALA A 51 -5.03 -7.56 3.31
C ALA A 51 -4.47 -6.60 4.38
N TYR A 52 -3.14 -6.50 4.50
CA TYR A 52 -2.51 -5.52 5.39
C TYR A 52 -2.82 -4.07 4.97
N ILE A 53 -2.74 -3.77 3.66
CA ILE A 53 -3.06 -2.43 3.15
C ILE A 53 -4.52 -2.06 3.45
N GLU A 54 -5.46 -2.99 3.26
CA GLU A 54 -6.87 -2.79 3.58
C GLU A 54 -7.11 -2.50 5.07
N GLU A 55 -6.32 -3.12 5.96
CA GLU A 55 -6.39 -2.89 7.40
C GLU A 55 -5.85 -1.51 7.81
N VAL A 56 -4.71 -1.09 7.24
CA VAL A 56 -4.00 0.13 7.70
C VAL A 56 -4.40 1.39 6.94
N TRP A 57 -4.85 1.28 5.69
CA TRP A 57 -5.18 2.43 4.84
C TRP A 57 -6.65 2.87 4.97
N ILE A 58 -7.05 3.19 6.21
CA ILE A 58 -8.43 3.54 6.56
C ILE A 58 -8.86 4.94 6.05
N ASP A 59 -7.91 5.83 5.82
CA ASP A 59 -8.14 7.17 5.28
C ASP A 59 -7.31 7.38 4.02
N MET A 60 -7.97 7.33 2.87
CA MET A 60 -7.33 7.47 1.56
C MET A 60 -7.08 8.92 1.14
N ARG A 61 -7.46 9.91 1.96
CA ARG A 61 -7.14 11.32 1.65
C ARG A 61 -5.63 11.51 1.69
N PRO A 62 -5.01 12.22 0.74
CA PRO A 62 -3.59 12.54 0.83
C PRO A 62 -3.26 13.31 2.12
N LEU A 63 -2.10 13.02 2.73
CA LEU A 63 -1.66 13.71 3.95
C LEU A 63 -1.70 15.25 3.80
N SER A 64 -1.33 15.75 2.63
CA SER A 64 -1.34 17.17 2.30
C SER A 64 -2.74 17.79 2.39
N LEU A 65 -3.78 17.05 2.01
CA LEU A 65 -5.17 17.49 2.12
C LEU A 65 -5.64 17.48 3.58
N ARG A 66 -5.30 16.44 4.35
CA ARG A 66 -5.65 16.34 5.78
C ARG A 66 -5.08 17.51 6.57
N LYS A 67 -3.79 17.82 6.37
CA LYS A 67 -3.13 18.98 7.00
C LYS A 67 -3.82 20.31 6.69
N LYS A 68 -4.19 20.56 5.42
CA LYS A 68 -4.92 21.79 5.05
C LYS A 68 -6.28 21.91 5.73
N MET A 69 -6.99 20.80 5.91
CA MET A 69 -8.28 20.80 6.61
C MET A 69 -8.12 21.02 8.12
N GLU A 70 -7.09 20.44 8.74
CA GLU A 70 -6.76 20.66 10.16
C GLU A 70 -6.36 22.12 10.44
N GLU A 71 -5.52 22.70 9.57
CA GLU A 71 -5.14 24.13 9.66
C GLU A 71 -6.35 25.05 9.56
N PHE A 72 -7.27 24.80 8.61
CA PHE A 72 -8.48 25.60 8.41
C PHE A 72 -9.46 25.49 9.59
N ASN A 73 -9.61 24.31 10.19
CA ASN A 73 -10.52 24.11 11.32
C ASN A 73 -10.01 24.73 12.62
N ASN A 74 -8.70 24.98 12.72
CA ASN A 74 -8.06 25.54 13.91
C ASN A 74 -7.85 27.08 13.83
N SER A 75 -8.32 27.73 12.77
CA SER A 75 -8.26 29.18 12.54
C SER A 75 -9.65 29.83 12.60
#